data_AF-A0A931T366-F1
#
_entry.id   AF-A0A931T366-F1
#
_cell.length_a   1.000
_cell.length_b   1.000
_cell.length_c   1.000
_cell.angle_alpha   90.00
_cell.angle_beta   90.00
_cell.angle_gamma   90.00
#
_symmetry.space_group_name_H-M   'P 1'
#
loop_
_entity.id
_entity.type
_entity.pdbx_description
1 polymer ?
#
loop_
_entity_poly.entity_id
_entity_poly.type
_entity_poly.pdbx_seq_one_letter_code
_entity_poly.pdbx_strand_id
1 'polypeptide(L)'
;MSRALSARSRTRWRIAYWCLFAIFLVTAALNMAYVRAGFFTSHAADLFLPPWLYIVIRRLADPTASRISLLRWLGRSPERSALSLFVGSSLTEVSQIYWPNGPFRGVFDPLDLVAYASGLLVCYLIDRGRLRVSADSHALADSPEGS
;
A
#
# COMPACT_ATOMS: atom_id res chain seq x y z
N MET A 1 -5.78 16.95 -9.98
CA MET A 1 -6.05 16.17 -11.22
C MET A 1 -5.35 14.82 -11.10
N SER A 2 -6.06 13.69 -11.12
CA SER A 2 -5.42 12.37 -11.21
C SER A 2 -5.08 12.09 -12.68
N ARG A 3 -3.79 12.01 -13.02
CA ARG A 3 -3.37 11.62 -14.37
C ARG A 3 -3.87 10.20 -14.67
N ALA A 4 -4.47 10.01 -15.84
CA ALA A 4 -5.02 8.72 -16.24
C ALA A 4 -3.88 7.71 -16.41
N LEU A 5 -3.91 6.60 -15.65
CA LEU A 5 -2.96 5.50 -15.82
C LEU A 5 -3.15 4.85 -17.20
N SER A 6 -2.04 4.57 -17.88
CA SER A 6 -2.07 3.75 -19.11
C SER A 6 -2.66 2.37 -18.85
N ALA A 7 -3.32 1.79 -19.86
CA ALA A 7 -3.98 0.49 -19.72
C ALA A 7 -3.04 -0.61 -19.21
N ARG A 8 -1.80 -0.68 -19.74
CA ARG A 8 -0.77 -1.63 -19.30
C ARG A 8 -0.36 -1.42 -17.84
N SER A 9 -0.19 -0.18 -17.41
CA SER A 9 0.16 0.17 -16.03
C SER A 9 -0.95 -0.26 -15.05
N ARG A 10 -2.20 -0.06 -15.44
CA ARG A 10 -3.38 -0.47 -14.65
C ARG A 10 -3.48 -1.99 -14.53
N THR A 11 -3.24 -2.74 -15.62
CA THR A 11 -3.23 -4.20 -15.57
C THR A 11 -2.18 -4.72 -14.58
N ARG A 12 -0.98 -4.15 -14.56
CA ARG A 12 0.07 -4.52 -13.59
C ARG A 12 -0.38 -4.28 -12.15
N TRP A 13 -0.98 -3.13 -11.87
CA TRP A 13 -1.52 -2.83 -10.53
C TRP A 13 -2.69 -3.73 -10.16
N ARG A 14 -3.52 -4.14 -11.13
CA ARG A 14 -4.62 -5.09 -10.90
C ARG A 14 -4.12 -6.50 -10.59
N ILE A 15 -3.05 -6.95 -11.27
CA ILE A 15 -2.38 -8.22 -10.94
C ILE A 15 -1.80 -8.13 -9.53
N ALA A 16 -1.02 -7.06 -9.24
CA ALA A 16 -0.46 -6.84 -7.91
C ALA A 16 -1.54 -6.81 -6.82
N TYR A 17 -2.66 -6.13 -7.07
CA TYR A 17 -3.81 -6.10 -6.17
C TYR A 17 -4.31 -7.50 -5.81
N TRP A 18 -4.58 -8.34 -6.81
CA TRP A 18 -5.11 -9.68 -6.57
C TRP A 18 -4.06 -10.62 -5.94
N CYS A 19 -2.80 -10.52 -6.35
CA CYS A 19 -1.72 -11.29 -5.75
C CYS A 19 -1.52 -10.93 -4.27
N LEU A 20 -1.42 -9.64 -3.94
CA LEU A 20 -1.26 -9.18 -2.56
C LEU A 20 -2.47 -9.56 -1.71
N PHE A 21 -3.68 -9.41 -2.24
CA PHE A 21 -4.90 -9.82 -1.54
C PHE A 21 -4.93 -11.32 -1.26
N ALA A 22 -4.61 -12.15 -2.25
CA ALA A 22 -4.57 -13.59 -2.10
C ALA A 22 -3.52 -14.02 -1.07
N ILE A 23 -2.30 -13.47 -1.12
CA ILE A 23 -1.25 -13.78 -0.16
C ILE A 23 -1.67 -13.35 1.25
N PHE A 24 -2.20 -12.15 1.42
CA PHE A 24 -2.73 -11.68 2.70
C PHE A 24 -3.80 -12.61 3.26
N LEU A 25 -4.79 -13.01 2.45
CA LEU A 25 -5.85 -13.92 2.90
C LEU A 25 -5.32 -15.30 3.28
N VAL A 26 -4.40 -15.86 2.49
CA VAL A 26 -3.78 -17.15 2.79
C VAL A 26 -2.98 -17.07 4.09
N THR A 27 -2.17 -16.03 4.29
CA THR A 27 -1.43 -15.84 5.54
C THR A 27 -2.37 -15.68 6.73
N ALA A 28 -3.42 -14.87 6.61
CA ALA A 28 -4.41 -14.69 7.68
C ALA A 28 -5.09 -16.02 8.03
N ALA A 29 -5.47 -16.81 7.02
CA ALA A 29 -6.07 -18.13 7.22
C ALA A 29 -5.10 -19.10 7.90
N LEU A 30 -3.83 -19.12 7.49
CA LEU A 30 -2.81 -19.97 8.13
C LEU A 30 -2.56 -19.57 9.59
N ASN A 31 -2.53 -18.26 9.88
CA ASN A 31 -2.38 -17.75 11.24
C ASN A 31 -3.58 -18.16 12.11
N MET A 32 -4.80 -18.03 11.60
CA MET A 32 -6.02 -18.49 12.29
C MET A 32 -6.09 -20.01 12.44
N ALA A 33 -5.48 -20.77 11.53
CA ALA A 33 -5.34 -22.22 11.62
C ALA A 33 -4.19 -22.66 12.55
N TYR A 34 -3.49 -21.72 13.20
CA TYR A 34 -2.35 -21.96 14.09
C TYR A 34 -1.20 -22.73 13.43
N VAL A 35 -1.07 -22.64 12.10
CA VAL A 35 0.05 -23.24 11.36
C VAL A 35 1.29 -22.38 11.60
N ARG A 36 2.34 -22.97 12.16
CA ARG A 36 3.61 -22.28 12.45
C ARG A 36 4.59 -22.44 11.29
N ALA A 37 4.52 -21.56 10.29
CA ALA A 37 5.49 -21.50 9.19
C ALA A 37 6.58 -20.42 9.40
N GLY A 38 6.80 -20.01 10.66
CA GLY A 38 7.77 -18.97 11.02
C GLY A 38 7.40 -17.61 10.45
N PHE A 39 8.37 -16.94 9.82
CA PHE A 39 8.24 -15.57 9.32
C PHE A 39 7.02 -15.35 8.41
N PHE A 40 6.70 -16.32 7.55
CA PHE A 40 5.58 -16.21 6.60
C PHE A 40 4.20 -16.26 7.24
N THR A 41 4.06 -16.86 8.41
CA THR A 41 2.80 -16.88 9.16
C THR A 41 2.70 -15.74 10.15
N SER A 42 3.84 -15.23 10.61
CA SER A 42 3.91 -14.16 11.62
C SER A 42 3.88 -12.75 11.04
N HIS A 43 4.57 -12.50 9.92
CA HIS A 43 4.78 -11.12 9.42
C HIS A 43 4.31 -10.89 7.99
N ALA A 44 3.91 -11.94 7.26
CA ALA A 44 3.51 -11.75 5.86
C ALA A 44 2.20 -10.97 5.74
N ALA A 45 1.27 -11.11 6.69
CA ALA A 45 0.06 -10.28 6.70
C ALA A 45 0.44 -8.80 6.80
N ASP A 46 1.38 -8.47 7.67
CA ASP A 46 1.91 -7.14 7.88
C ASP A 46 2.73 -6.63 6.69
N LEU A 47 3.44 -7.52 6.01
CA LEU A 47 4.19 -7.17 4.80
C LEU A 47 3.26 -6.86 3.61
N PHE A 48 2.13 -7.55 3.48
CA PHE A 48 1.30 -7.51 2.27
C PHE A 48 0.01 -6.70 2.40
N LEU A 49 -0.54 -6.53 3.61
CA LEU A 49 -1.78 -5.78 3.85
C LEU A 49 -1.61 -4.26 3.60
N PRO A 50 -0.62 -3.55 4.16
CA PRO A 50 -0.46 -2.13 3.89
C PRO A 50 -0.19 -1.81 2.41
N PRO A 51 0.65 -2.57 1.67
CA PRO A 51 0.79 -2.40 0.21
C PRO A 51 -0.50 -2.61 -0.56
N TRP A 52 -1.31 -3.59 -0.16
CA TRP A 52 -2.61 -3.81 -0.77
C TRP A 52 -3.56 -2.63 -0.52
N LEU A 53 -3.64 -2.13 0.73
CA LEU A 53 -4.41 -0.94 1.09
C LEU A 53 -3.92 0.32 0.37
N TYR A 54 -2.60 0.43 0.15
CA TYR A 54 -2.01 1.52 -0.63
C TYR A 54 -2.58 1.55 -2.06
N ILE A 55 -2.62 0.39 -2.73
CA ILE A 55 -3.20 0.26 -4.09
C ILE A 55 -4.68 0.67 -4.11
N VAL A 56 -5.44 0.29 -3.08
CA VAL A 56 -6.86 0.64 -2.93
C VAL A 56 -7.04 2.15 -2.76
N ILE A 57 -6.34 2.75 -1.79
CA ILE A 57 -6.43 4.18 -1.47
C ILE A 57 -6.00 5.04 -2.66
N ARG A 58 -4.91 4.65 -3.32
CA ARG A 58 -4.41 5.32 -4.54
C ARG A 58 -5.24 5.02 -5.78
N ARG A 59 -6.21 4.10 -5.71
CA ARG A 59 -7.10 3.70 -6.81
C ARG A 59 -6.33 3.25 -8.05
N LEU A 60 -5.21 2.55 -7.84
CA LEU A 60 -4.27 2.17 -8.91
C LEU A 60 -4.77 0.97 -9.73
N ALA A 61 -5.54 0.07 -9.10
CA ALA A 61 -6.14 -1.10 -9.75
C ALA A 61 -7.53 -0.81 -10.34
N ASP A 62 -8.36 -0.05 -9.60
CA ASP A 62 -9.70 0.35 -10.03
C ASP A 62 -9.94 1.84 -9.72
N PRO A 63 -10.08 2.69 -10.75
CA PRO A 63 -10.36 4.10 -10.57
C PRO A 63 -11.71 4.36 -9.92
N THR A 64 -12.68 3.46 -9.91
CA THR A 64 -14.04 3.72 -9.39
C THR A 64 -14.24 3.28 -7.94
N ALA A 65 -13.26 2.57 -7.37
CA ALA A 65 -13.42 1.80 -6.13
C ALA A 65 -13.69 2.60 -4.85
N SER A 66 -13.45 3.92 -4.80
CA SER A 66 -13.58 4.69 -3.55
C SER A 66 -14.72 5.70 -3.58
N ARG A 67 -15.81 5.39 -2.87
CA ARG A 67 -16.94 6.30 -2.59
C ARG A 67 -16.70 7.17 -1.35
N ILE A 68 -15.72 6.83 -0.51
CA ILE A 68 -15.46 7.47 0.78
C ILE A 68 -14.57 8.71 0.59
N SER A 69 -15.01 9.87 1.10
CA SER A 69 -14.31 11.14 0.88
C SER A 69 -12.89 11.18 1.47
N LEU A 70 -12.72 10.62 2.68
CA LEU A 70 -11.42 10.55 3.36
C LEU A 70 -10.41 9.73 2.55
N LEU A 71 -10.79 8.55 2.07
CA LEU A 71 -9.90 7.70 1.27
C LEU A 71 -9.50 8.39 -0.04
N ARG A 72 -10.42 9.13 -0.68
CA ARG A 72 -10.07 9.96 -1.85
C ARG A 72 -9.04 11.04 -1.52
N TRP A 73 -9.15 11.66 -0.34
CA TRP A 73 -8.22 12.70 0.09
C TRP A 73 -6.83 12.12 0.39
N LEU A 74 -6.77 10.98 1.10
CA LEU A 74 -5.54 10.24 1.38
C LEU A 74 -4.86 9.76 0.09
N GLY A 75 -5.66 9.31 -0.87
CA GLY A 75 -5.22 8.82 -2.19
C GLY A 75 -4.68 9.88 -3.15
N ARG A 76 -4.75 11.18 -2.82
CA ARG A 76 -4.36 12.25 -3.75
C ARG A 76 -2.87 12.24 -4.12
N SER A 77 -2.01 11.90 -3.17
CA SER A 77 -0.56 11.88 -3.36
C SER A 77 0.04 10.59 -2.81
N PRO A 78 1.07 10.03 -3.48
CA PRO A 78 1.81 8.88 -2.96
C PRO A 78 2.28 9.07 -1.51
N GLU A 79 2.79 10.25 -1.17
CA GLU A 79 3.35 10.57 0.13
C GLU A 79 2.30 10.49 1.24
N ARG A 80 1.13 11.13 1.05
CA ARG A 80 0.02 11.06 2.01
C ARG A 80 -0.48 9.63 2.19
N SER A 81 -0.67 8.88 1.11
CA SER A 81 -1.14 7.50 1.20
C SER A 81 -0.15 6.63 1.96
N ALA A 82 1.14 6.70 1.63
CA ALA A 82 2.18 5.92 2.30
C ALA A 82 2.31 6.31 3.77
N LEU A 83 2.38 7.62 4.06
CA LEU A 83 2.52 8.12 5.44
C LEU A 83 1.31 7.75 6.30
N SER A 84 0.09 7.96 5.80
CA SER A 84 -1.11 7.68 6.59
C SER A 84 -1.29 6.18 6.84
N LEU A 85 -0.92 5.32 5.89
CA LEU A 85 -0.91 3.88 6.11
C LEU A 85 0.17 3.46 7.09
N PHE A 86 1.40 3.97 6.95
CA PHE A 86 2.48 3.65 7.86
C PHE A 86 2.17 4.10 9.29
N VAL A 87 1.66 5.33 9.47
CA VAL A 87 1.24 5.84 10.78
C VAL A 87 0.07 5.01 11.32
N GLY A 88 -0.93 4.70 10.50
CA GLY A 88 -2.06 3.86 10.91
C GLY A 88 -1.63 2.48 11.42
N SER A 89 -0.77 1.79 10.66
CA SER A 89 -0.21 0.48 11.04
C SER A 89 0.74 0.58 12.24
N SER A 90 1.51 1.65 12.36
CA SER A 90 2.39 1.85 13.53
C SER A 90 1.56 2.09 14.80
N LEU A 91 0.46 2.84 14.69
CA LEU A 91 -0.44 3.07 15.81
C LEU A 91 -1.12 1.79 16.29
N THR A 92 -1.46 0.86 15.39
CA THR A 92 -2.01 -0.43 15.80
C THR A 92 -0.98 -1.23 16.61
N GLU A 93 0.29 -1.25 16.21
CA GLU A 93 1.35 -1.92 16.96
C GLU A 93 1.64 -1.25 18.31
N VAL A 94 1.79 0.08 18.33
CA VAL A 94 2.00 0.83 19.57
C VAL A 94 0.81 0.66 20.52
N SER A 95 -0.41 0.52 20.00
CA SER A 95 -1.59 0.28 20.83
C SER A 95 -1.52 -1.03 21.61
N GLN A 96 -0.80 -2.05 21.12
CA GLN A 96 -0.62 -3.32 21.83
C GLN A 96 0.25 -3.16 23.08
N ILE A 97 1.18 -2.18 23.09
CA ILE A 97 2.01 -1.85 24.27
C ILE A 97 1.15 -1.25 25.38
N TYR A 98 0.35 -0.23 25.03
CA TYR A 98 -0.38 0.58 26.01
C TYR A 98 -1.78 0.00 26.34
N TRP A 99 -2.32 -0.82 25.45
CA TRP A 99 -3.65 -1.41 25.58
C TRP A 99 -3.68 -2.89 25.16
N PRO A 100 -2.95 -3.77 25.88
CA PRO A 100 -2.81 -5.18 25.51
C PRO A 100 -4.14 -5.97 25.51
N ASN A 101 -5.11 -5.56 26.33
CA ASN A 101 -6.46 -6.15 26.36
C ASN A 101 -7.46 -5.43 25.43
N GLY A 102 -6.97 -4.60 24.53
CA GLY A 102 -7.77 -3.77 23.64
C GLY A 102 -8.37 -4.54 22.47
N PRO A 103 -8.98 -3.81 21.51
CA PRO A 103 -9.51 -4.41 20.29
C PRO A 103 -8.41 -5.03 19.41
N PHE A 104 -7.18 -4.54 19.51
CA PHE A 104 -6.01 -5.08 18.82
C PHE A 104 -5.19 -5.90 19.81
N ARG A 105 -5.50 -7.19 19.92
CA ARG A 105 -4.75 -8.13 20.76
C ARG A 105 -3.54 -8.64 19.99
N GLY A 106 -2.36 -8.45 20.56
CA GLY A 106 -1.09 -8.87 19.98
C GLY A 106 0.07 -8.66 20.94
N VAL A 107 1.26 -9.01 20.50
CA VAL A 107 2.52 -8.70 21.18
C VAL A 107 3.26 -7.76 20.24
N PHE A 108 3.67 -6.61 20.76
CA PHE A 108 4.46 -5.65 20.00
C PHE A 108 5.72 -6.32 19.43
N ASP A 109 5.83 -6.34 18.11
CA ASP A 109 7.01 -6.79 17.40
C ASP A 109 7.57 -5.67 16.51
N PRO A 110 8.79 -5.16 16.80
CA PRO A 110 9.45 -4.17 15.95
C PRO A 110 9.60 -4.60 14.49
N LEU A 111 9.63 -5.91 14.20
CA LEU A 111 9.72 -6.43 12.83
C LEU A 111 8.47 -6.13 12.01
N ASP A 112 7.30 -5.96 12.66
CA ASP A 112 6.06 -5.60 11.96
C ASP A 112 6.15 -4.18 11.41
N LEU A 113 6.77 -3.24 12.15
CA LEU A 113 7.06 -1.89 11.65
C LEU A 113 7.96 -1.92 10.41
N VAL A 114 8.97 -2.79 10.40
CA VAL A 114 9.87 -2.97 9.25
C VAL A 114 9.13 -3.61 8.08
N ALA A 115 8.24 -4.57 8.33
CA ALA A 115 7.40 -5.20 7.32
C ALA A 115 6.46 -4.16 6.67
N TYR A 116 5.76 -3.35 7.47
CA TYR A 116 4.93 -2.25 6.99
C TYR A 116 5.72 -1.27 6.13
N ALA A 117 6.88 -0.82 6.62
CA ALA A 117 7.72 0.15 5.94
C ALA A 117 8.23 -0.39 4.60
N SER A 118 8.75 -1.62 4.58
CA SER A 118 9.35 -2.22 3.39
C SER A 118 8.32 -2.45 2.27
N GLY A 119 7.16 -3.03 2.59
CA GLY A 119 6.09 -3.22 1.62
C GLY A 119 5.59 -1.89 1.04
N LEU A 120 5.31 -0.92 1.91
CA LEU A 120 4.83 0.40 1.50
C LEU A 120 5.87 1.14 0.66
N LEU A 121 7.14 1.06 1.03
CA LEU A 121 8.24 1.71 0.31
C LEU A 121 8.34 1.22 -1.13
N VAL A 122 8.21 -0.09 -1.37
CA VAL A 122 8.24 -0.64 -2.73
C VAL A 122 7.10 -0.07 -3.57
N CYS A 123 5.86 -0.09 -3.06
CA CYS A 123 4.72 0.47 -3.78
C CYS A 123 4.86 1.98 -4.03
N TYR A 124 5.32 2.71 -3.01
CA TYR A 124 5.56 4.15 -3.07
C TYR A 124 6.60 4.52 -4.13
N LEU A 125 7.75 3.85 -4.16
CA LEU A 125 8.82 4.13 -5.11
C LEU A 125 8.37 3.84 -6.55
N ILE A 126 7.66 2.73 -6.77
CA ILE A 126 7.13 2.37 -8.09
C ILE A 126 6.08 3.39 -8.56
N ASP A 127 5.18 3.82 -7.68
CA ASP A 127 4.16 4.82 -8.01
C ASP A 127 4.79 6.20 -8.27
N ARG A 128 5.70 6.65 -7.40
CA ARG A 128 6.40 7.93 -7.53
C ARG A 128 7.27 7.99 -8.77
N GLY A 129 8.01 6.92 -9.08
CA GLY A 129 8.82 6.82 -10.29
C GLY A 129 7.98 7.00 -11.56
N ARG A 130 6.78 6.42 -11.60
CA ARG A 130 5.84 6.60 -12.72
C ARG A 130 5.37 8.05 -12.86
N LEU A 131 5.06 8.71 -11.74
CA LEU A 131 4.63 10.12 -11.77
C LEU A 131 5.72 11.06 -12.28
N ARG A 132 6.98 10.80 -11.93
CA ARG A 132 8.14 11.55 -12.43
C ARG A 132 8.31 11.39 -13.94
N VAL A 133 8.38 10.14 -14.43
CA VAL A 133 8.50 9.86 -15.87
C VAL A 133 7.38 10.53 -16.66
N SER A 134 6.14 10.47 -16.17
CA SER A 134 5.02 11.17 -16.83
C SER A 134 5.15 12.70 -16.79
N ALA A 135 5.77 13.30 -15.77
CA ALA A 135 6.00 14.74 -15.73
C ALA A 135 7.06 15.17 -16.76
N ASP A 136 8.15 14.40 -16.86
CA ASP A 136 9.25 14.69 -17.78
C ASP A 136 8.81 14.56 -19.25
N SER A 137 7.98 13.56 -19.58
CA SER A 137 7.42 13.41 -20.93
C SER A 137 6.54 14.59 -21.37
N HIS A 138 5.82 15.22 -20.44
CA HIS A 138 5.01 16.41 -20.75
C HIS A 138 5.89 17.65 -20.93
N ALA A 139 6.91 17.84 -20.09
CA ALA A 139 7.84 18.96 -20.21
C ALA A 139 8.58 18.98 -21.57
N LEU A 140 8.94 17.81 -22.09
CA LEU A 140 9.55 17.68 -23.42
C LEU A 140 8.56 17.97 -24.56
N ALA A 141 7.28 17.64 -24.40
CA ALA A 141 6.26 17.91 -25.41
C ALA A 141 5.86 19.39 -25.50
N ASP A 142 5.97 20.13 -24.39
CA ASP A 142 5.66 21.55 -24.31
C ASP A 142 6.87 22.45 -24.65
N SER A 143 8.05 21.86 -24.90
CA SER A 143 9.25 22.62 -25.30
C SER A 143 9.15 23.05 -26.77
N PRO A 144 9.14 24.36 -27.07
CA PRO A 144 8.96 24.88 -28.42
C PRO A 144 10.28 24.82 -29.19
N GLU A 145 10.73 23.62 -29.59
CA GLU A 145 11.80 23.51 -30.57
C GLU A 145 11.21 23.27 -31.97
N GLY A 146 10.87 24.41 -32.55
CA GLY A 146 10.51 24.63 -33.94
C GLY A 146 10.80 26.09 -34.28
N SER A 147 12.05 26.51 -34.12
CA SER A 147 12.60 27.76 -34.65
C SER A 147 14.07 27.61 -34.94
#